data_AF-A0A971RCV2-F1
#
_entry.id   AF-A0A971RCV2-F1
#
_cell.length_a   1.000
_cell.length_b   1.000
_cell.length_c   1.000
_cell.angle_alpha   90.00
_cell.angle_beta   90.00
_cell.angle_gamma   90.00
#
_symmetry.space_group_name_H-M   'P 1'
#
loop_
_entity.id
_entity.type
_entity.pdbx_description
1 polymer ?
#
loop_
_entity_poly.entity_id
_entity_poly.type
_entity_poly.pdbx_seq_one_letter_code
_entity_poly.pdbx_strand_id
1 'polypeptide(L)'
;DFMGKQPAPGNVAGGITTVEEKALGDILKGGTTPFVEVLKYGQRPSLPGLSFMDTPGNDPSSVTGLVAAGCQIVTFTTGRGNPMGNAVAPVIKLTGNAHTFARMGGDIDLDASTIISGQETVEQVGRRIYDLVLRVSAGEQSIAEALGHQEFAMLRLGPVY
;
A
#
# COMPACT_ATOMS: atom_id res chain seq x y z
N ASP A 1 -13.53 -14.61 -1.18
CA ASP A 1 -12.77 -15.67 -1.89
C ASP A 1 -13.55 -16.98 -1.73
N PHE A 2 -13.21 -18.06 -2.45
CA PHE A 2 -13.89 -19.36 -2.26
C PHE A 2 -13.73 -19.95 -0.85
N MET A 3 -12.91 -19.32 0.01
CA MET A 3 -12.56 -19.78 1.35
C MET A 3 -13.19 -18.91 2.46
N GLY A 4 -14.02 -17.91 2.13
CA GLY A 4 -14.62 -16.97 3.08
C GLY A 4 -13.64 -16.08 3.87
N LYS A 5 -12.36 -15.96 3.46
CA LYS A 5 -11.36 -15.19 4.22
C LYS A 5 -11.34 -13.70 3.89
N GLN A 6 -11.91 -13.34 2.74
CA GLN A 6 -12.01 -11.95 2.29
C GLN A 6 -13.46 -11.60 1.91
N PRO A 7 -13.97 -10.43 2.33
CA PRO A 7 -13.25 -9.40 3.10
C PRO A 7 -12.98 -9.81 4.57
N ALA A 8 -11.80 -9.48 5.08
CA ALA A 8 -11.46 -9.71 6.49
C ALA A 8 -12.48 -9.02 7.44
N PRO A 9 -12.70 -9.53 8.68
CA PRO A 9 -13.72 -9.00 9.59
C PRO A 9 -13.63 -7.49 9.82
N GLY A 10 -12.41 -6.94 9.90
CA GLY A 10 -12.20 -5.50 10.06
C GLY A 10 -12.59 -4.65 8.84
N ASN A 11 -12.57 -5.24 7.64
CA ASN A 11 -13.04 -4.63 6.39
C ASN A 11 -14.57 -4.65 6.31
N VAL A 12 -15.20 -5.77 6.69
CA VAL A 12 -16.67 -5.89 6.78
C VAL A 12 -17.23 -4.89 7.77
N ALA A 13 -16.64 -4.81 8.97
CA ALA A 13 -17.00 -3.80 9.97
C ALA A 13 -16.72 -2.35 9.51
N GLY A 14 -15.83 -2.17 8.52
CA GLY A 14 -15.53 -0.90 7.88
C GLY A 14 -16.44 -0.56 6.69
N GLY A 15 -17.43 -1.40 6.38
CA GLY A 15 -18.41 -1.16 5.33
C GLY A 15 -18.15 -1.87 3.99
N ILE A 16 -17.06 -2.64 3.85
CA ILE A 16 -16.79 -3.40 2.63
C ILE A 16 -17.61 -4.68 2.64
N THR A 17 -18.57 -4.78 1.72
CA THR A 17 -19.60 -5.83 1.72
C THR A 17 -19.18 -7.08 0.97
N THR A 18 -18.37 -6.94 -0.09
CA THR A 18 -17.98 -8.07 -0.95
C THR A 18 -16.50 -8.06 -1.31
N VAL A 19 -16.00 -9.22 -1.77
CA VAL A 19 -14.61 -9.32 -2.24
C VAL A 19 -14.42 -8.56 -3.56
N GLU A 20 -15.46 -8.49 -4.37
CA GLU A 20 -15.50 -7.75 -5.63
C GLU A 20 -15.38 -6.25 -5.38
N GLU A 21 -16.12 -5.71 -4.40
CA GLU A 21 -16.03 -4.31 -4.00
C GLU A 21 -14.60 -3.96 -3.55
N LYS A 22 -13.99 -4.83 -2.75
CA LYS A 22 -12.58 -4.67 -2.33
C LYS A 22 -11.63 -4.66 -3.53
N ALA A 23 -11.78 -5.64 -4.43
CA ALA A 23 -10.91 -5.78 -5.59
C ALA A 23 -11.03 -4.60 -6.56
N LEU A 24 -12.25 -4.05 -6.74
CA LEU A 24 -12.49 -2.84 -7.52
C LEU A 24 -11.81 -1.62 -6.92
N GLY A 25 -11.81 -1.47 -5.59
CA GLY A 25 -11.02 -0.42 -4.93
C GLY A 25 -9.52 -0.62 -5.09
N ASP A 26 -9.06 -1.88 -5.02
CA ASP A 26 -7.64 -2.22 -5.11
C ASP A 26 -7.06 -1.93 -6.50
N ILE A 27 -7.78 -2.24 -7.58
CA ILE A 27 -7.31 -2.04 -8.96
C ILE A 27 -7.15 -0.56 -9.32
N LEU A 28 -7.93 0.34 -8.70
CA LEU A 28 -7.87 1.79 -8.96
C LEU A 28 -6.52 2.40 -8.58
N LYS A 29 -5.73 1.74 -7.71
CA LYS A 29 -4.37 2.17 -7.37
C LYS A 29 -3.40 2.13 -8.56
N GLY A 30 -3.69 1.31 -9.57
CA GLY A 30 -2.93 1.28 -10.83
C GLY A 30 -3.24 2.43 -11.79
N GLY A 31 -4.26 3.24 -11.49
CA GLY A 31 -4.72 4.29 -12.40
C GLY A 31 -5.27 3.72 -13.71
N THR A 32 -4.99 4.41 -14.82
CA THR A 32 -5.47 4.06 -16.17
C THR A 32 -4.35 3.64 -17.12
N THR A 33 -3.11 3.56 -16.64
CA THR A 33 -1.96 3.15 -17.45
C THR A 33 -2.05 1.66 -17.81
N PRO A 34 -1.84 1.26 -19.07
CA PRO A 34 -1.82 -0.15 -19.45
C PRO A 34 -0.72 -0.93 -18.72
N PHE A 35 -1.03 -2.16 -18.31
CA PHE A 35 -0.03 -3.08 -17.76
C PHE A 35 0.98 -3.50 -18.83
N VAL A 36 2.26 -3.49 -18.47
CA VAL A 36 3.35 -3.91 -19.37
C VAL A 36 3.86 -5.31 -19.05
N GLU A 37 3.79 -5.74 -17.79
CA GLU A 37 4.28 -7.05 -17.35
C GLU A 37 3.45 -7.61 -16.19
N VAL A 38 3.39 -8.94 -16.12
CA VAL A 38 2.94 -9.70 -14.96
C VAL A 38 4.15 -10.43 -14.36
N LEU A 39 4.42 -10.18 -13.08
CA LEU A 39 5.60 -10.62 -12.36
C LEU A 39 5.25 -11.70 -11.35
N LYS A 40 6.11 -12.72 -11.25
CA LYS A 40 6.10 -13.64 -10.10
C LYS A 40 6.63 -12.93 -8.85
N TYR A 41 6.34 -13.48 -7.68
CA TYR A 41 6.84 -12.97 -6.41
C TYR A 41 8.36 -12.75 -6.41
N GLY A 42 8.80 -11.51 -6.19
CA GLY A 42 10.22 -11.13 -6.20
C GLY A 42 10.88 -11.07 -7.58
N GLN A 43 10.15 -11.29 -8.67
CA GLN A 43 10.68 -11.19 -10.03
C GLN A 43 10.92 -9.72 -10.39
N ARG A 44 12.16 -9.39 -10.76
CA ARG A 44 12.54 -8.07 -11.24
C ARG A 44 11.82 -7.73 -12.57
N PRO A 45 11.23 -6.54 -12.72
CA PRO A 45 10.66 -6.10 -13.99
C PRO A 45 11.73 -5.97 -15.08
N SER A 46 11.36 -6.23 -16.33
CA SER A 46 12.22 -6.10 -17.50
C SER A 46 11.88 -4.90 -18.39
N LEU A 47 10.69 -4.33 -18.23
CA LEU A 47 10.19 -3.18 -18.99
C LEU A 47 9.85 -2.00 -18.08
N PRO A 48 10.07 -0.75 -18.51
CA PRO A 48 9.52 0.42 -17.83
C PRO A 48 8.00 0.50 -18.04
N GLY A 49 7.26 0.79 -16.98
CA GLY A 49 5.80 0.94 -17.02
C GLY A 49 5.12 0.38 -15.78
N LEU A 50 3.80 0.19 -15.86
CA LEU A 50 3.02 -0.39 -14.78
C LEU A 50 3.08 -1.93 -14.86
N SER A 51 3.72 -2.55 -13.88
CA SER A 51 3.77 -4.01 -13.76
C SER A 51 2.90 -4.49 -12.61
N PHE A 52 2.28 -5.66 -12.76
CA PHE A 52 1.48 -6.31 -11.71
C PHE A 52 2.25 -7.50 -11.15
N MET A 53 2.39 -7.61 -9.83
CA MET A 53 3.03 -8.76 -9.19
C MET A 53 2.01 -9.62 -8.47
N ASP A 54 2.03 -10.92 -8.75
CA ASP A 54 1.27 -11.91 -7.98
C ASP A 54 1.91 -12.09 -6.60
N THR A 55 1.28 -11.50 -5.57
CA THR A 55 1.74 -11.51 -4.18
C THR A 55 0.65 -12.03 -3.24
N PRO A 56 1.02 -12.60 -2.08
CA PRO A 56 0.03 -12.95 -1.05
C PRO A 56 -0.69 -11.69 -0.53
N GLY A 57 -1.95 -11.83 -0.12
CA GLY A 57 -2.73 -10.71 0.46
C GLY A 57 -2.34 -10.28 1.89
N ASN A 58 -1.24 -10.82 2.45
CA ASN A 58 -0.71 -10.42 3.75
C ASN A 58 0.31 -9.30 3.56
N ASP A 59 0.09 -8.14 4.19
CA ASP A 59 0.85 -6.92 3.91
C ASP A 59 2.38 -7.08 4.01
N PRO A 60 2.98 -7.63 5.11
CA PRO A 60 4.42 -7.78 5.18
C PRO A 60 5.00 -8.70 4.11
N SER A 61 4.29 -9.79 3.79
CA SER A 61 4.71 -10.71 2.74
C SER A 61 4.60 -10.08 1.35
N SER A 62 3.53 -9.33 1.07
CA SER A 62 3.33 -8.63 -0.21
C SER A 62 4.42 -7.59 -0.45
N VAL A 63 4.62 -6.69 0.52
CA VAL A 63 5.63 -5.62 0.45
C VAL A 63 7.04 -6.19 0.30
N THR A 64 7.36 -7.27 1.02
CA THR A 64 8.65 -7.96 0.89
C THR A 64 8.89 -8.44 -0.55
N GLY A 65 7.85 -8.95 -1.24
CA GLY A 65 7.97 -9.38 -2.63
C GLY A 65 8.26 -8.23 -3.60
N LEU A 66 7.57 -7.10 -3.42
CA LEU A 66 7.79 -5.89 -4.21
C LEU A 66 9.21 -5.35 -4.03
N VAL A 67 9.66 -5.24 -2.78
CA VAL A 67 11.01 -4.77 -2.45
C VAL A 67 12.08 -5.74 -2.96
N ALA A 68 11.85 -7.06 -2.85
CA ALA A 68 12.76 -8.07 -3.40
C ALA A 68 12.89 -7.99 -4.93
N ALA A 69 11.85 -7.55 -5.64
CA ALA A 69 11.91 -7.28 -7.08
C ALA A 69 12.61 -5.97 -7.46
N GLY A 70 12.94 -5.13 -6.48
CA GLY A 70 13.67 -3.88 -6.69
C GLY A 70 12.86 -2.61 -6.50
N CYS A 71 11.66 -2.66 -5.89
CA CYS A 71 10.96 -1.45 -5.48
C CYS A 71 11.79 -0.67 -4.44
N GLN A 72 12.09 0.59 -4.74
CA GLN A 72 12.90 1.46 -3.88
C GLN A 72 12.08 2.28 -2.89
N ILE A 73 10.79 2.49 -3.17
CA ILE A 73 9.84 3.21 -2.32
C ILE A 73 8.50 2.47 -2.40
N VAL A 74 7.83 2.33 -1.27
CA VAL A 74 6.49 1.71 -1.18
C VAL A 74 5.50 2.76 -0.72
N THR A 75 4.42 2.96 -1.47
CA THR A 75 3.26 3.74 -1.01
C THR A 75 2.21 2.77 -0.50
N PHE A 76 1.85 2.91 0.78
CA PHE A 76 1.01 1.97 1.49
C PHE A 76 -0.26 2.66 1.99
N THR A 77 -1.42 2.27 1.45
CA THR A 77 -2.71 2.83 1.89
C THR A 77 -3.28 2.04 3.06
N THR A 78 -3.72 2.74 4.11
CA THR A 78 -4.35 2.11 5.27
C THR A 78 -5.61 2.84 5.71
N GLY A 79 -6.71 2.10 5.86
CA GLY A 79 -7.96 2.63 6.39
C GLY A 79 -8.06 2.61 7.92
N ARG A 80 -7.21 1.82 8.59
CA ARG A 80 -7.27 1.55 10.03
C ARG A 80 -5.94 1.75 10.78
N GLY A 81 -4.95 2.35 10.11
CA GLY A 81 -3.66 2.68 10.74
C GLY A 81 -2.75 1.47 10.95
N ASN A 82 -2.61 0.60 9.94
CA ASN A 82 -1.59 -0.45 9.96
C ASN A 82 -0.20 0.21 10.04
N PRO A 83 0.65 -0.12 11.04
CA PRO A 83 1.95 0.52 11.24
C PRO A 83 3.02 0.14 10.20
N MET A 84 2.71 -0.71 9.21
CA MET A 84 3.59 -1.21 8.16
C MET A 84 4.79 -0.29 7.82
N GLY A 85 6.00 -0.80 8.05
CA GLY A 85 7.26 -0.28 7.54
C GLY A 85 7.94 -1.26 6.60
N ASN A 86 9.26 -1.23 6.51
CA ASN A 86 10.03 -2.28 5.84
C ASN A 86 11.51 -2.11 6.19
N ALA A 87 12.24 -3.22 6.34
CA ALA A 87 13.65 -3.17 6.73
C ALA A 87 14.61 -2.69 5.62
N VAL A 88 14.15 -2.61 4.36
CA VAL A 88 15.00 -2.37 3.18
C VAL A 88 14.62 -1.11 2.41
N ALA A 89 13.32 -0.82 2.27
CA ALA A 89 12.83 0.33 1.51
C ALA A 89 11.90 1.23 2.36
N PRO A 90 11.93 2.56 2.19
CA PRO A 90 10.96 3.45 2.82
C PRO A 90 9.52 3.08 2.48
N VAL A 91 8.66 3.13 3.50
CA VAL A 91 7.21 2.98 3.35
C VAL A 91 6.52 4.28 3.69
N ILE A 92 5.86 4.86 2.72
CA ILE A 92 5.03 6.07 2.85
C ILE A 92 3.61 5.61 3.12
N LYS A 93 3.11 5.86 4.32
CA LYS A 93 1.75 5.52 4.74
C LYS A 93 0.77 6.63 4.42
N LEU A 94 -0.32 6.26 3.75
CA LEU A 94 -1.39 7.15 3.32
C LEU A 94 -2.71 6.69 3.93
N THR A 95 -3.61 7.60 4.28
CA THR A 95 -4.99 7.23 4.66
C THR A 95 -6.03 8.07 3.95
N GLY A 96 -7.08 7.42 3.47
CA GLY A 96 -8.30 8.09 3.00
C GLY A 96 -9.34 8.29 4.12
N ASN A 97 -9.02 7.95 5.37
CA ASN A 97 -9.95 7.97 6.49
C ASN A 97 -9.58 9.08 7.50
N ALA A 98 -10.39 10.15 7.52
CA ALA A 98 -10.17 11.30 8.40
C ALA A 98 -10.11 10.92 9.89
N HIS A 99 -10.91 9.93 10.32
CA HIS A 99 -10.89 9.47 11.71
C HIS A 99 -9.59 8.75 12.06
N THR A 100 -9.04 7.99 11.11
CA THR A 100 -7.75 7.33 11.28
C THR A 100 -6.64 8.37 11.34
N PHE A 101 -6.65 9.36 10.44
CA PHE A 101 -5.66 10.43 10.48
C PHE A 101 -5.72 11.25 11.77
N ALA A 102 -6.91 11.61 12.24
CA ALA A 102 -7.07 12.37 13.49
C ALA A 102 -6.55 11.62 14.73
N ARG A 103 -6.57 10.28 14.72
CA ARG A 103 -6.13 9.44 15.85
C ARG A 103 -4.69 8.96 15.74
N MET A 104 -4.20 8.77 14.52
CA MET A 104 -2.93 8.11 14.21
C MET A 104 -2.08 8.93 13.23
N GLY A 105 -2.28 10.24 13.16
CA GLY A 105 -1.53 11.12 12.26
C GLY A 105 -0.02 11.12 12.52
N GLY A 106 0.40 10.74 13.74
CA GLY A 106 1.81 10.51 14.07
C GLY A 106 2.43 9.28 13.39
N ASP A 107 1.62 8.38 12.81
CA ASP A 107 2.04 7.18 12.08
C ASP A 107 1.74 7.28 10.57
N ILE A 108 1.22 8.40 10.06
CA ILE A 108 0.70 8.52 8.69
C ILE A 108 1.30 9.73 7.99
N ASP A 109 2.00 9.50 6.88
CA ASP A 109 2.72 10.54 6.15
C ASP A 109 1.79 11.51 5.42
N LEU A 110 0.60 11.05 4.99
CA LEU A 110 -0.34 11.88 4.22
C LEU A 110 -1.81 11.52 4.46
N ASP A 111 -2.60 12.55 4.73
CA ASP A 111 -4.07 12.50 4.73
C ASP A 111 -4.63 12.78 3.32
N ALA A 112 -5.31 11.76 2.78
CA ALA A 112 -6.05 11.79 1.52
C ALA A 112 -7.58 11.86 1.73
N SER A 113 -8.05 11.91 2.98
CA SER A 113 -9.48 12.00 3.29
C SER A 113 -10.11 13.34 2.86
N THR A 114 -9.27 14.34 2.58
CA THR A 114 -9.67 15.64 2.02
C THR A 114 -10.45 15.50 0.71
N ILE A 115 -10.18 14.44 -0.08
CA ILE A 115 -10.95 14.08 -1.27
C ILE A 115 -12.42 13.84 -0.94
N ILE A 116 -12.70 13.04 0.09
CA ILE A 116 -14.07 12.68 0.51
C ILE A 116 -14.80 13.91 1.04
N SER A 117 -14.09 14.80 1.73
CA SER A 117 -14.66 16.06 2.24
C SER A 117 -14.88 17.14 1.16
N GLY A 118 -14.44 16.89 -0.09
CA GLY A 118 -14.55 17.83 -1.20
C GLY A 118 -13.60 19.03 -1.13
N GLN A 119 -12.59 18.99 -0.26
CA GLN A 119 -11.61 20.08 -0.09
C GLN A 119 -10.54 20.05 -1.18
N GLU A 120 -10.18 18.85 -1.65
CA GLU A 120 -9.20 18.64 -2.72
C GLU A 120 -9.73 17.62 -3.73
N THR A 121 -9.28 17.70 -4.98
CA THR A 121 -9.55 16.68 -5.99
C THR A 121 -8.58 15.51 -5.87
N VAL A 122 -8.90 14.40 -6.55
CA VAL A 122 -8.00 13.23 -6.65
C VAL A 122 -6.65 13.63 -7.24
N GLU A 123 -6.63 14.51 -8.24
CA GLU A 123 -5.42 14.99 -8.90
C GLU A 123 -4.55 15.83 -7.96
N GLN A 124 -5.17 16.68 -7.12
CA GLN A 124 -4.45 17.50 -6.15
C GLN A 124 -3.77 16.64 -5.09
N VAL A 125 -4.49 15.67 -4.54
CA VAL A 125 -3.91 14.73 -3.57
C VAL A 125 -2.90 13.80 -4.23
N GLY A 126 -3.16 13.34 -5.46
CA GLY A 126 -2.20 12.59 -6.26
C GLY A 126 -0.89 13.35 -6.47
N ARG A 127 -0.97 14.67 -6.70
CA ARG A 127 0.22 15.52 -6.78
C ARG A 127 0.99 15.60 -5.45
N ARG A 128 0.28 15.74 -4.32
CA ARG A 128 0.91 15.71 -2.99
C ARG A 128 1.61 14.39 -2.71
N ILE A 129 1.01 13.26 -3.08
CA ILE A 129 1.62 11.93 -2.96
C ILE A 129 2.88 11.85 -3.82
N TYR A 130 2.82 12.30 -5.08
CA TYR A 130 3.97 12.32 -5.98
C TYR A 130 5.12 13.17 -5.44
N ASP A 131 4.84 14.39 -4.97
CA ASP A 131 5.84 15.29 -4.41
C ASP A 131 6.45 14.71 -3.11
N LEU A 132 5.65 14.03 -2.28
CA LEU A 132 6.16 13.30 -1.11
C LEU A 132 7.09 12.14 -1.51
N VAL A 133 6.73 11.35 -2.52
CA VAL A 133 7.60 10.29 -3.06
C VAL A 133 8.92 10.87 -3.54
N LEU A 134 8.91 12.03 -4.23
CA LEU A 134 10.12 12.71 -4.65
C LEU A 134 10.99 13.14 -3.46
N ARG A 135 10.40 13.74 -2.42
CA ARG A 135 11.15 14.13 -1.22
C ARG A 135 11.77 12.94 -0.50
N VAL A 136 11.03 11.84 -0.36
CA VAL A 136 11.56 10.60 0.25
C VAL A 136 12.66 10.00 -0.61
N SER A 137 12.50 10.02 -1.94
CA SER A 137 13.57 9.59 -2.86
C SER A 137 14.83 10.46 -2.77
N ALA A 138 14.70 11.70 -2.31
CA ALA A 138 15.80 12.63 -2.06
C ALA A 138 16.38 12.54 -0.63
N GLY A 139 15.90 11.60 0.20
CA GLY A 139 16.45 11.32 1.53
C GLY A 139 15.64 11.86 2.71
N GLU A 140 14.45 12.43 2.49
CA GLU A 140 13.51 12.66 3.59
C GLU A 140 13.02 11.31 4.15
N GLN A 141 13.09 11.12 5.46
CA GLN A 141 12.61 9.89 6.08
C GLN A 141 11.08 9.85 6.05
N SER A 142 10.50 8.70 5.69
CA SER A 142 9.09 8.46 5.99
C SER A 142 8.88 8.31 7.49
N ILE A 143 7.66 8.52 7.96
CA ILE A 143 7.29 8.33 9.37
C ILE A 143 7.57 6.87 9.79
N ALA A 144 7.38 5.90 8.89
CA ALA A 144 7.73 4.51 9.15
C ALA A 144 9.20 4.34 9.53
N GLU A 145 10.09 4.97 8.77
CA GLU A 145 11.53 4.92 9.03
C GLU A 145 11.89 5.67 10.31
N ALA A 146 11.34 6.87 10.51
CA ALA A 146 11.61 7.70 11.69
C ALA A 146 11.20 7.00 13.00
N LEU A 147 10.13 6.19 12.97
CA LEU A 147 9.65 5.42 14.11
C LEU A 147 10.29 4.02 14.22
N GLY A 148 11.10 3.61 13.24
CA GLY A 148 11.78 2.31 13.24
C GLY A 148 10.88 1.12 12.90
N HIS A 149 9.79 1.34 12.17
CA HIS A 149 8.90 0.27 11.70
C HIS A 149 9.62 -0.57 10.61
N GLN A 150 9.78 -1.86 10.86
CA GLN A 150 10.61 -2.77 10.03
C GLN A 150 9.88 -4.08 9.68
N GLU A 151 8.56 -4.04 9.53
CA GLU A 151 7.77 -5.23 9.22
C GLU A 151 8.28 -5.92 7.95
N PHE A 152 8.60 -7.20 8.08
CA PHE A 152 9.19 -8.03 7.03
C PHE A 152 8.74 -9.48 7.21
N ALA A 153 8.33 -10.11 6.12
CA ALA A 153 7.99 -11.53 6.12
C ALA A 153 8.29 -12.15 4.75
N MET A 154 8.98 -13.28 4.73
CA MET A 154 9.18 -14.05 3.50
C MET A 154 7.94 -14.88 3.20
N LEU A 155 7.54 -14.94 1.91
CA LEU A 155 6.53 -15.89 1.45
C LEU A 155 7.01 -17.32 1.72
N ARG A 156 6.24 -18.05 2.54
CA ARG A 156 6.45 -19.49 2.75
C ARG A 156 5.47 -20.26 1.88
N LEU A 157 6.00 -21.10 1.01
CA LEU A 157 5.21 -22.03 0.21
C LEU A 157 5.18 -23.39 0.92
N GLY A 158 3.98 -23.87 1.25
CA GLY A 158 3.77 -25.17 1.91
C GLY A 158 3.31 -25.07 3.37
N PRO A 159 2.99 -26.21 3.99
CA PRO A 159 2.57 -26.28 5.39
C PRO A 159 3.68 -25.82 6.33
N VAL A 160 3.30 -25.05 7.34
CA VAL A 160 4.17 -24.70 8.46
C VAL A 160 3.94 -25.77 9.53
N TYR A 161 4.90 -26.67 9.71
CA TYR A 161 4.94 -27.62 10.82
C TYR A 161 5.72 -27.04 11.99
#